data_AF-A0A842M1D8-F1
#
_entry.id   AF-A0A842M1D8-F1
#
_cell.length_a   1.000
_cell.length_b   1.000
_cell.length_c   1.000
_cell.angle_alpha   90.00
_cell.angle_beta   90.00
_cell.angle_gamma   90.00
#
_symmetry.space_group_name_H-M   'P 1'
#
loop_
_entity.id
_entity.type
_entity.pdbx_description
1 polymer ?
#
loop_
_entity_poly.entity_id
_entity_poly.type
_entity_poly.pdbx_seq_one_letter_code
_entity_poly.pdbx_strand_id
1 'polypeptide(L)'
;MSPQKPLSGGGKLSEVLYIIGAFVICWLNFVIIDVFMGLPERPGVRGVRQIAQSIKDYGGHLNGGYMMGNIVCSPDASAGTLLASCCYYAFSSPLGGLIAALAVFFGNRVCSDPGYAGTTGALTTTLWIYLFSHFGFQAEHFIAGMVIAIFTIQAFHHRLSSRLLARIAKALGVIE
;
A
#
# COMPACT_ATOMS: atom_id res chain seq x y z
N MET A 1 28.41 -5.76 -12.99
CA MET A 1 27.07 -5.82 -12.37
C MET A 1 27.03 -7.13 -11.61
N SER A 2 27.34 -7.12 -10.32
CA SER A 2 27.53 -8.38 -9.56
C SER A 2 26.17 -9.06 -9.32
N PRO A 3 26.11 -10.40 -9.42
CA PRO A 3 24.94 -11.14 -8.92
C PRO A 3 24.75 -10.81 -7.45
N GLN A 4 23.50 -10.62 -7.01
CA GLN A 4 23.20 -10.54 -5.59
C GLN A 4 23.73 -11.82 -4.93
N LYS A 5 24.78 -11.66 -4.13
CA LYS A 5 25.36 -12.75 -3.35
C LYS A 5 24.30 -13.14 -2.32
N PRO A 6 23.89 -14.41 -2.21
CA PRO A 6 22.99 -14.81 -1.14
C PRO A 6 23.76 -14.64 0.17
N LEU A 7 23.46 -13.57 0.92
CA LEU A 7 23.86 -13.47 2.32
C LEU A 7 22.94 -14.40 3.12
N SER A 8 23.15 -15.70 2.91
CA SER A 8 22.67 -16.78 3.78
C SER A 8 23.46 -16.74 5.10
N GLY A 9 23.34 -15.64 5.85
CA GLY A 9 24.09 -15.40 7.08
C GLY A 9 23.34 -14.64 8.17
N GLY A 10 22.09 -14.23 7.93
CA GLY A 10 21.21 -13.69 8.96
C GLY A 10 20.44 -14.81 9.64
N GLY A 11 20.48 -14.90 10.98
CA GLY A 11 19.64 -15.85 11.70
C GLY A 11 18.15 -15.58 11.44
N LYS A 12 17.27 -16.58 11.56
CA LYS A 12 15.81 -16.43 11.32
C LYS A 12 15.17 -15.20 12.00
N LEU A 13 15.74 -14.74 13.11
CA LEU A 13 15.32 -13.53 13.82
C LEU A 13 15.59 -12.23 13.04
N SER A 14 16.70 -12.11 12.30
CA SER A 14 16.99 -10.91 11.51
C SER A 14 16.00 -10.76 10.36
N GLU A 15 15.65 -11.86 9.69
CA GLU A 15 14.64 -11.88 8.63
C GLU A 15 13.28 -11.38 9.14
N VAL A 16 12.86 -11.83 10.32
CA VAL A 16 11.62 -11.37 10.95
C VAL A 16 11.68 -9.88 11.25
N LEU A 17 12.81 -9.37 11.74
CA LEU A 17 12.98 -7.93 12.00
C LEU A 17 12.92 -7.10 10.72
N TYR A 18 13.50 -7.58 9.61
CA TYR A 18 13.40 -6.93 8.32
C TYR A 18 11.96 -6.95 7.78
N ILE A 19 11.23 -8.06 7.92
CA ILE A 19 9.81 -8.11 7.54
C ILE A 19 8.98 -7.12 8.37
N ILE A 20 9.20 -7.05 9.68
CA ILE A 20 8.50 -6.09 10.57
C ILE A 20 8.82 -4.65 10.16
N GLY A 21 10.10 -4.34 9.92
CA GLY A 21 10.50 -3.01 9.45
C GLY A 21 9.85 -2.65 8.12
N ALA A 22 9.87 -3.57 7.16
CA ALA A 22 9.26 -3.39 5.85
C ALA A 22 7.74 -3.24 5.95
N PHE A 23 7.07 -4.02 6.82
CA PHE A 23 5.66 -3.85 7.15
C PHE A 23 5.36 -2.43 7.62
N VAL A 24 6.12 -1.88 8.57
CA VAL A 24 5.89 -0.53 9.09
C VAL A 24 6.09 0.51 7.97
N ILE A 25 7.14 0.38 7.17
CA ILE A 25 7.43 1.31 6.07
C ILE A 25 6.31 1.26 5.03
N CYS A 26 5.94 0.06 4.56
CA CYS A 26 4.83 -0.14 3.62
C CYS A 26 3.52 0.41 4.19
N TRP A 27 3.24 0.12 5.47
CA TRP A 27 2.02 0.54 6.12
C TRP A 27 1.87 2.05 6.17
N LEU A 28 2.93 2.73 6.62
CA LEU A 28 2.96 4.19 6.61
C LEU A 28 2.86 4.74 5.20
N ASN A 29 3.62 4.19 4.24
CA ASN A 29 3.62 4.64 2.86
C ASN A 29 2.21 4.60 2.26
N PHE A 30 1.52 3.46 2.35
CA PHE A 30 0.19 3.35 1.74
C PHE A 30 -0.85 4.19 2.47
N VAL A 31 -0.91 4.15 3.81
CA VAL A 31 -1.94 4.89 4.57
C VAL A 31 -1.78 6.39 4.34
N ILE A 32 -0.54 6.89 4.41
CA ILE A 32 -0.26 8.31 4.25
C ILE A 32 -0.61 8.78 2.84
N ILE A 33 -0.15 8.07 1.80
CA ILE A 33 -0.45 8.43 0.41
C ILE A 33 -1.95 8.41 0.16
N ASP A 34 -2.64 7.37 0.62
CA ASP A 34 -4.07 7.24 0.37
C ASP A 34 -4.89 8.32 1.08
N VAL A 35 -4.51 8.69 2.30
CA VAL A 35 -5.16 9.78 3.04
C VAL A 35 -4.87 11.14 2.38
N PHE A 36 -3.62 11.44 2.01
CA PHE A 36 -3.26 12.69 1.34
C PHE A 36 -3.91 12.86 -0.02
N MET A 37 -4.18 11.76 -0.73
CA MET A 37 -4.88 11.78 -2.02
C MET A 37 -6.40 11.91 -1.88
N GLY A 38 -6.91 12.13 -0.66
CA GLY A 38 -8.32 12.44 -0.41
C GLY A 38 -9.26 11.24 -0.60
N LEU A 39 -8.73 10.01 -0.59
CA LEU A 39 -9.53 8.78 -0.69
C LEU A 39 -10.56 8.60 0.46
N PRO A 40 -10.33 9.12 1.69
CA PRO A 40 -11.34 9.07 2.75
C PRO A 40 -12.53 10.02 2.56
N GLU A 41 -12.38 11.12 1.83
CA GLU A 41 -13.42 12.17 1.71
C GLU A 41 -14.56 11.76 0.78
N ARG A 42 -14.23 11.04 -0.30
CA ARG A 42 -15.18 10.75 -1.37
C ARG A 42 -14.86 9.44 -2.11
N PRO A 43 -15.89 8.80 -2.69
CA PRO A 43 -15.69 7.67 -3.57
C PRO A 43 -14.96 8.08 -4.86
N GLY A 44 -13.81 7.47 -5.13
CA GLY A 44 -12.98 7.73 -6.31
C GLY A 44 -13.44 6.95 -7.55
N VAL A 45 -14.07 5.79 -7.36
CA VAL A 45 -14.53 4.91 -8.45
C VAL A 45 -15.91 4.29 -8.18
N ARG A 46 -16.47 3.60 -9.19
CA ARG A 46 -17.76 2.92 -9.10
C ARG A 46 -17.68 1.75 -8.11
N GLY A 47 -18.72 1.57 -7.28
CA GLY A 47 -18.78 0.48 -6.27
C GLY A 47 -18.35 0.89 -4.86
N VAL A 48 -17.56 1.95 -4.72
CA VAL A 48 -17.03 2.42 -3.44
C VAL A 48 -18.14 2.85 -2.48
N ARG A 49 -19.21 3.46 -3.00
CA ARG A 49 -20.37 3.87 -2.18
C ARG A 49 -21.05 2.69 -1.53
N GLN A 50 -21.21 1.58 -2.26
CA GLN A 50 -21.84 0.37 -1.76
C GLN A 50 -21.00 -0.28 -0.66
N ILE A 51 -19.68 -0.34 -0.83
CA ILE A 51 -18.76 -0.86 0.19
C ILE A 51 -18.80 0.02 1.45
N ALA A 52 -18.69 1.34 1.28
CA ALA A 52 -18.69 2.27 2.40
C ALA A 52 -20.02 2.25 3.16
N GLN A 53 -21.14 2.15 2.44
CA GLN A 53 -22.46 2.03 3.06
C GLN A 53 -22.60 0.72 3.82
N SER A 54 -22.20 -0.41 3.24
CA SER A 54 -22.17 -1.71 3.93
C SER A 54 -21.35 -1.63 5.23
N ILE A 55 -20.13 -1.08 5.17
CA ILE A 55 -19.28 -0.89 6.36
C ILE A 55 -19.96 -0.03 7.42
N LYS A 56 -20.64 1.05 7.01
CA LYS A 56 -21.42 1.92 7.92
C LYS A 56 -22.58 1.15 8.55
N ASP A 57 -23.30 0.34 7.78
CA ASP A 57 -24.44 -0.46 8.27
C ASP A 57 -24.00 -1.52 9.29
N TYR A 58 -22.78 -2.07 9.13
CA TYR A 58 -22.12 -2.92 10.14
C TYR A 58 -21.48 -2.13 11.32
N GLY A 59 -21.76 -0.83 11.44
CA GLY A 59 -21.34 0.03 12.53
C GLY A 59 -19.92 0.60 12.43
N GLY A 60 -19.33 0.60 11.23
CA GLY A 60 -18.05 1.23 10.90
C GLY A 60 -18.19 2.73 10.64
N HIS A 61 -17.11 3.36 10.17
CA HIS A 61 -17.12 4.78 9.81
C HIS A 61 -17.25 4.96 8.29
N LEU A 62 -18.10 5.87 7.83
CA LEU A 62 -18.38 6.06 6.40
C LEU A 62 -17.13 6.48 5.62
N ASN A 63 -16.40 7.50 6.08
CA ASN A 63 -15.19 7.99 5.40
C ASN A 63 -14.07 6.94 5.35
N GLY A 64 -13.87 6.18 6.44
CA GLY A 64 -12.97 5.03 6.41
C GLY A 64 -13.47 3.92 5.48
N GLY A 65 -14.78 3.74 5.38
CA GLY A 65 -15.40 2.85 4.40
C GLY A 65 -15.19 3.29 2.96
N TYR A 66 -15.18 4.59 2.65
CA TYR A 66 -14.81 5.11 1.34
C TYR A 66 -13.35 4.79 1.01
N MET A 67 -12.43 5.06 1.93
CA MET A 67 -11.03 4.71 1.75
C MET A 67 -10.87 3.21 1.51
N MET A 68 -11.49 2.36 2.35
CA MET A 68 -11.42 0.91 2.17
C MET A 68 -12.01 0.44 0.84
N GLY A 69 -13.13 1.03 0.42
CA GLY A 69 -13.75 0.73 -0.86
C GLY A 69 -12.89 1.16 -2.05
N ASN A 70 -12.23 2.31 -1.98
CA ASN A 70 -11.31 2.75 -3.03
C ASN A 70 -10.14 1.78 -3.18
N ILE A 71 -9.55 1.33 -2.07
CA ILE A 71 -8.48 0.31 -2.07
C ILE A 71 -8.93 -1.00 -2.75
N VAL A 72 -10.20 -1.39 -2.62
CA VAL A 72 -10.74 -2.61 -3.24
C VAL A 72 -11.09 -2.42 -4.71
N CYS A 73 -11.53 -1.21 -5.11
CA CYS A 73 -12.11 -0.97 -6.42
C CYS A 73 -11.15 -0.33 -7.44
N SER A 74 -9.99 0.18 -7.02
CA SER A 74 -8.97 0.71 -7.92
C SER A 74 -7.56 0.44 -7.39
N PRO A 75 -6.51 0.58 -8.23
CA PRO A 75 -5.14 0.46 -7.76
C PRO A 75 -4.75 1.66 -6.90
N ASP A 76 -4.85 1.46 -5.59
CA ASP A 76 -4.46 2.39 -4.54
C ASP A 76 -2.96 2.28 -4.21
N ALA A 77 -2.50 3.06 -3.22
CA ALA A 77 -1.11 3.03 -2.82
C ALA A 77 -0.66 1.63 -2.35
N SER A 78 -1.54 0.82 -1.75
CA SER A 78 -1.22 -0.55 -1.31
C SER A 78 -0.96 -1.48 -2.49
N ALA A 79 -1.82 -1.46 -3.54
CA ALA A 79 -1.60 -2.21 -4.78
C ALA A 79 -0.33 -1.77 -5.50
N GLY A 80 -0.08 -0.45 -5.57
CA GLY A 80 1.13 0.12 -6.16
C GLY A 80 2.40 -0.32 -5.45
N THR A 81 2.40 -0.27 -4.11
CA THR A 81 3.51 -0.70 -3.25
C THR A 81 3.81 -2.19 -3.46
N LEU A 82 2.78 -3.04 -3.49
CA LEU A 82 2.95 -4.47 -3.68
C LEU A 82 3.50 -4.80 -5.06
N LEU A 83 2.92 -4.23 -6.13
CA LEU A 83 3.39 -4.47 -7.50
C LEU A 83 4.81 -3.97 -7.72
N ALA A 84 5.16 -2.79 -7.19
CA ALA A 84 6.53 -2.29 -7.26
C ALA A 84 7.51 -3.23 -6.57
N SER A 85 7.16 -3.77 -5.41
CA SER A 85 8.00 -4.74 -4.69
C SER A 85 8.19 -6.03 -5.49
N CYS A 86 7.11 -6.59 -6.04
CA CYS A 86 7.15 -7.80 -6.88
C CYS A 86 7.97 -7.60 -8.15
N CYS A 87 7.79 -6.49 -8.87
CA CYS A 87 8.54 -6.22 -10.09
C CYS A 87 10.01 -5.89 -9.78
N TYR A 88 10.30 -5.15 -8.70
CA TYR A 88 11.68 -4.92 -8.26
C TYR A 88 12.38 -6.27 -7.99
N TYR A 89 11.72 -7.19 -7.28
CA TYR A 89 12.23 -8.53 -7.04
C TYR A 89 12.47 -9.30 -8.35
N ALA A 90 11.46 -9.39 -9.22
CA ALA A 90 11.53 -10.15 -10.46
C ALA A 90 12.63 -9.66 -11.43
N PHE A 91 12.86 -8.35 -11.50
CA PHE A 91 13.88 -7.75 -12.37
C PHE A 91 15.22 -7.49 -11.65
N SER A 92 15.28 -7.73 -10.33
CA SER A 92 16.44 -7.43 -9.47
C SER A 92 16.99 -6.01 -9.64
N SER A 93 16.12 -5.04 -9.96
CA SER A 93 16.50 -3.69 -10.35
C SER A 93 15.39 -2.68 -10.06
N PRO A 94 15.72 -1.41 -9.72
CA PRO A 94 14.74 -0.33 -9.60
C PRO A 94 13.87 -0.13 -10.84
N LEU A 95 14.39 -0.50 -12.02
CA LEU A 95 13.64 -0.44 -13.27
C LEU A 95 12.35 -1.28 -13.22
N GLY A 96 12.36 -2.41 -12.50
CA GLY A 96 11.15 -3.21 -12.27
C GLY A 96 10.06 -2.43 -11.55
N GLY A 97 10.43 -1.65 -10.52
CA GLY A 97 9.50 -0.78 -9.80
C GLY A 97 8.91 0.34 -10.66
N LEU A 98 9.70 0.91 -11.58
CA LEU A 98 9.23 1.91 -12.54
C LEU A 98 8.26 1.32 -13.57
N ILE A 99 8.53 0.10 -14.06
CA ILE A 99 7.58 -0.63 -14.92
C ILE A 99 6.26 -0.86 -14.17
N ALA A 100 6.32 -1.27 -12.91
CA ALA A 100 5.14 -1.41 -12.05
C ALA A 100 4.38 -0.09 -11.93
N ALA A 101 5.05 1.04 -11.69
CA ALA A 101 4.39 2.34 -11.62
C ALA A 101 3.65 2.70 -12.91
N LEU A 102 4.24 2.40 -14.07
CA LEU A 102 3.60 2.60 -15.37
C LEU A 102 2.39 1.68 -15.55
N ALA A 103 2.51 0.40 -15.21
CA ALA A 103 1.41 -0.56 -15.27
C ALA A 103 0.24 -0.15 -14.36
N VAL A 104 0.54 0.28 -13.14
CA VAL A 104 -0.44 0.80 -12.17
C VAL A 104 -1.12 2.06 -12.69
N PHE A 105 -0.37 2.98 -13.31
CA PHE A 105 -0.95 4.16 -13.95
C PHE A 105 -1.99 3.79 -15.02
N PHE A 106 -1.70 2.81 -15.87
CA PHE A 106 -2.69 2.31 -16.83
C PHE A 106 -3.86 1.61 -16.15
N GLY A 107 -3.60 0.80 -15.12
CA GLY A 107 -4.62 0.16 -14.29
C GLY A 107 -5.62 1.16 -13.71
N ASN A 108 -5.15 2.29 -13.19
CA ASN A 108 -6.01 3.36 -12.67
C ASN A 108 -7.00 3.83 -13.74
N ARG A 109 -6.53 4.04 -14.98
CA ARG A 109 -7.40 4.48 -16.08
C ARG A 109 -8.42 3.42 -16.48
N VAL A 110 -8.03 2.15 -16.49
CA VAL A 110 -8.96 1.03 -16.72
C VAL A 110 -10.05 1.00 -15.63
N CYS A 111 -9.67 1.24 -14.37
CA CYS A 111 -10.60 1.34 -13.24
C CYS A 111 -11.41 2.65 -13.21
N SER A 112 -11.24 3.54 -14.20
CA SER A 112 -11.84 4.89 -14.22
C SER A 112 -11.49 5.73 -12.99
N ASP A 113 -10.31 5.49 -12.42
CA ASP A 113 -9.74 6.26 -11.31
C ASP A 113 -8.88 7.40 -11.86
N PRO A 114 -9.27 8.68 -11.69
CA PRO A 114 -8.44 9.81 -12.07
C PRO A 114 -7.25 10.01 -11.12
N GLY A 115 -7.26 9.35 -9.95
CA GLY A 115 -6.24 9.45 -8.93
C GLY A 115 -4.91 8.81 -9.32
N TYR A 116 -3.89 9.14 -8.53
CA TYR A 116 -2.51 8.72 -8.71
C TYR A 116 -1.96 7.96 -7.50
N ALA A 117 -2.81 7.62 -6.51
CA ALA A 117 -2.38 6.99 -5.26
C ALA A 117 -1.53 5.73 -5.50
N GLY A 118 -1.99 4.82 -6.37
CA GLY A 118 -1.21 3.64 -6.74
C GLY A 118 0.10 3.95 -7.47
N THR A 119 0.10 4.87 -8.44
CA THR A 119 1.34 5.26 -9.13
C THR A 119 2.35 5.86 -8.15
N THR A 120 1.90 6.75 -7.28
CA THR A 120 2.73 7.36 -6.22
C THR A 120 3.22 6.30 -5.23
N GLY A 121 2.36 5.35 -4.82
CA GLY A 121 2.73 4.20 -3.99
C GLY A 121 3.82 3.36 -4.63
N ALA A 122 3.72 3.07 -5.93
CA ALA A 122 4.73 2.31 -6.66
C ALA A 122 6.08 3.03 -6.74
N LEU A 123 6.07 4.34 -7.06
CA LEU A 123 7.30 5.14 -7.15
C LEU A 123 8.00 5.30 -5.80
N THR A 124 7.25 5.65 -4.76
CA THR A 124 7.76 5.80 -3.39
C THR A 124 8.32 4.50 -2.86
N THR A 125 7.65 3.36 -3.11
CA THR A 125 8.13 2.04 -2.69
C THR A 125 9.39 1.62 -3.42
N THR A 126 9.48 1.90 -4.72
CA THR A 126 10.71 1.66 -5.49
C THR A 126 11.89 2.42 -4.88
N LEU A 127 11.67 3.68 -4.49
CA LEU A 127 12.67 4.47 -3.77
C LEU A 127 13.00 3.87 -2.40
N TRP A 128 11.99 3.46 -1.62
CA TRP A 128 12.22 2.84 -0.31
C TRP A 128 13.02 1.55 -0.41
N ILE A 129 12.66 0.63 -1.30
CA ILE A 129 13.43 -0.62 -1.51
C ILE A 129 14.87 -0.29 -1.88
N TYR A 130 15.08 0.67 -2.80
CA TYR A 130 16.42 1.08 -3.19
C TYR A 130 17.22 1.64 -2.00
N LEU A 131 16.65 2.56 -1.22
CA LEU A 131 17.34 3.15 -0.06
C LEU A 131 17.62 2.09 1.02
N PHE A 132 16.62 1.32 1.42
CA PHE A 132 16.75 0.32 2.49
C PHE A 132 17.58 -0.90 2.08
N SER A 133 17.80 -1.13 0.78
CA SER A 133 18.73 -2.17 0.31
C SER A 133 20.17 -1.95 0.79
N HIS A 134 20.56 -0.70 1.03
CA HIS A 134 21.86 -0.36 1.62
C HIS A 134 21.96 -0.76 3.11
N PHE A 135 20.82 -1.01 3.76
CA PHE A 135 20.71 -1.43 5.17
C PHE A 135 20.39 -2.93 5.32
N GLY A 136 20.50 -3.70 4.23
CA GLY A 136 20.29 -5.15 4.23
C GLY A 136 18.85 -5.60 3.96
N PHE A 137 17.91 -4.67 3.75
CA PHE A 137 16.58 -5.06 3.29
C PHE A 137 16.63 -5.56 1.85
N GLN A 138 15.74 -6.48 1.53
CA GLN A 138 15.52 -6.99 0.17
C GLN A 138 14.05 -6.83 -0.22
N ALA A 139 13.74 -6.91 -1.51
CA ALA A 139 12.40 -6.68 -2.03
C ALA A 139 11.36 -7.67 -1.45
N GLU A 140 11.77 -8.89 -1.15
CA GLU A 140 10.99 -9.96 -0.53
C GLU A 140 10.42 -9.56 0.82
N HIS A 141 11.20 -8.80 1.61
CA HIS A 141 10.75 -8.26 2.89
C HIS A 141 9.62 -7.25 2.70
N PHE A 142 9.69 -6.42 1.66
CA PHE A 142 8.64 -5.46 1.30
C PHE A 142 7.41 -6.16 0.74
N ILE A 143 7.55 -7.25 -0.02
CA ILE A 143 6.41 -8.08 -0.45
C ILE A 143 5.68 -8.64 0.77
N ALA A 144 6.40 -9.32 1.67
CA ALA A 144 5.82 -9.90 2.88
C ALA A 144 5.20 -8.82 3.79
N GLY A 145 5.93 -7.73 4.02
CA GLY A 145 5.49 -6.61 4.83
C GLY A 145 4.24 -5.94 4.27
N MET A 146 4.17 -5.74 2.96
CA MET A 146 3.00 -5.14 2.30
C MET A 146 1.77 -6.05 2.38
N VAL A 147 1.93 -7.37 2.23
CA VAL A 147 0.82 -8.32 2.43
C VAL A 147 0.27 -8.20 3.84
N ILE A 148 1.12 -8.22 4.87
CA ILE A 148 0.70 -8.04 6.27
C ILE A 148 -0.04 -6.71 6.43
N ALA A 149 0.50 -5.63 5.85
CA ALA A 149 -0.10 -4.30 5.85
C ALA A 149 -1.53 -4.29 5.29
N ILE A 150 -1.77 -4.90 4.12
CA ILE A 150 -3.11 -5.03 3.54
C ILE A 150 -4.03 -5.77 4.50
N PHE A 151 -3.59 -6.89 5.07
CA PHE A 151 -4.41 -7.67 6.00
C PHE A 151 -4.86 -6.84 7.21
N THR A 152 -3.99 -5.98 7.76
CA THR A 152 -4.34 -5.14 8.92
C THR A 152 -5.47 -4.15 8.63
N ILE A 153 -5.54 -3.61 7.41
CA ILE A 153 -6.59 -2.64 7.05
C ILE A 153 -7.81 -3.31 6.43
N GLN A 154 -7.62 -4.28 5.54
CA GLN A 154 -8.68 -4.82 4.71
C GLN A 154 -9.26 -6.16 5.15
N ALA A 155 -8.58 -6.96 5.96
CA ALA A 155 -9.00 -8.36 6.17
C ALA A 155 -9.51 -8.66 7.60
N PHE A 156 -8.88 -8.13 8.64
CA PHE A 156 -9.17 -8.59 10.01
C PHE A 156 -10.50 -8.08 10.57
N HIS A 157 -10.75 -6.76 10.51
CA HIS A 157 -11.94 -6.19 11.14
C HIS A 157 -12.34 -4.87 10.49
N HIS A 158 -13.13 -4.94 9.41
CA HIS A 158 -13.53 -3.75 8.62
C HIS A 158 -14.12 -2.62 9.47
N ARG A 159 -14.90 -2.93 10.51
CA ARG A 159 -15.44 -1.93 11.46
C ARG A 159 -14.35 -1.16 12.21
N LEU A 160 -13.33 -1.85 12.74
CA LEU A 160 -12.24 -1.20 13.48
C LEU A 160 -11.30 -0.48 12.53
N SER A 161 -10.97 -1.11 11.40
CA SER A 161 -10.09 -0.52 10.38
C SER A 161 -10.70 0.75 9.79
N SER A 162 -11.99 0.76 9.45
CA SER A 162 -12.65 1.99 8.97
C SER A 162 -12.64 3.12 10.00
N ARG A 163 -12.79 2.82 11.30
CA ARG A 163 -12.68 3.83 12.37
C ARG A 163 -11.25 4.32 12.54
N LEU A 164 -10.27 3.43 12.47
CA LEU A 164 -8.86 3.78 12.53
C LEU A 164 -8.49 4.73 11.38
N LEU A 165 -8.85 4.36 10.15
CA LEU A 165 -8.61 5.19 8.96
C LEU A 165 -9.29 6.55 9.08
N ALA A 166 -10.53 6.60 9.56
CA ALA A 166 -11.22 7.87 9.80
C ALA A 166 -10.50 8.73 10.86
N ARG A 167 -10.01 8.13 11.95
CA ARG A 167 -9.23 8.87 12.97
C ARG A 167 -7.92 9.40 12.39
N ILE A 168 -7.24 8.64 11.56
CA ILE A 168 -6.00 9.05 10.90
C ILE A 168 -6.29 10.22 9.94
N ALA A 169 -7.32 10.09 9.10
CA ALA A 169 -7.73 11.13 8.18
C ALA A 169 -8.11 12.43 8.92
N LYS A 170 -8.81 12.32 10.06
CA LYS A 170 -9.12 13.48 10.91
C LYS A 170 -7.88 14.09 11.55
N ALA A 171 -6.96 13.26 12.05
CA ALA A 171 -5.70 13.74 12.63
C ALA A 171 -4.81 14.47 11.60
N LEU A 172 -4.91 14.08 10.33
CA LEU A 172 -4.23 14.72 9.21
C LEU A 172 -5.02 15.90 8.61
N GLY A 173 -6.19 16.24 9.15
CA GLY A 173 -6.99 17.39 8.71
C GLY A 173 -7.70 17.21 7.37
N VAL A 174 -7.83 15.97 6.89
CA VAL A 174 -8.48 15.65 5.60
C VAL A 174 -10.00 15.56 5.74
N ILE A 175 -10.49 15.17 6.93
CA ILE A 175 -11.92 15.11 7.22
C ILE A 175 -12.22 15.77 8.58
N GLU A 176 -13.42 16.36 8.69
CA GLU A 176 -13.94 16.98 9.92
C GLU A 176 -14.40 15.98 10.98
#